data_AF-A0A2N8NY20-F1
#
_entry.id   AF-A0A2N8NY20-F1
#
_cell.length_a   1.000
_cell.length_b   1.000
_cell.length_c   1.000
_cell.angle_alpha   90.00
_cell.angle_beta   90.00
_cell.angle_gamma   90.00
#
_symmetry.space_group_name_H-M   'P 1'
#
loop_
_entity.id
_entity.type
_entity.pdbx_description
1 polymer ?
#
loop_
_entity_poly.entity_id
_entity_poly.type
_entity_poly.pdbx_seq_one_letter_code
_entity_poly.pdbx_strand_id
1 'polypeptide(L)' 'MRAWTFASHPARLPDLRLGELPDRLERFDTMPGRRVDNVGFFAVDDIGAVPDTELYDRLLSEFPDWMAAARRAGIL' A
#
# COMPACT_ATOMS: atom_id res chain seq x y z
N MET A 1 18.36 -13.35 3.00
CA MET A 1 17.81 -12.51 4.11
C MET A 1 16.41 -13.04 4.43
N ARG A 2 16.04 -13.24 5.70
CA ARG A 2 14.70 -13.76 6.08
C ARG A 2 13.85 -12.61 6.61
N ALA A 3 12.72 -12.32 5.96
CA ALA A 3 11.75 -11.32 6.40
C ALA A 3 10.58 -12.02 7.11
N TRP A 4 10.17 -11.50 8.26
CA TRP A 4 9.01 -11.96 9.03
C TRP A 4 7.96 -10.85 9.00
N THR A 5 6.69 -11.19 8.73
CA THR A 5 5.56 -10.26 8.83
C THR A 5 4.66 -10.67 9.99
N PHE A 6 4.28 -9.72 10.85
CA PHE A 6 3.34 -9.93 11.93
C PHE A 6 1.91 -10.04 11.37
N ALA A 7 1.38 -11.26 11.32
CA ALA A 7 -0.03 -11.55 11.04
C ALA A 7 -0.51 -12.64 12.00
N SER A 8 -1.81 -12.66 12.32
CA SER A 8 -2.45 -13.66 13.18
C SER A 8 -2.32 -15.11 12.68
N HIS A 9 -1.88 -15.29 11.43
CA HIS A 9 -1.36 -16.54 10.87
C HIS A 9 -0.05 -16.25 10.11
N PRO A 10 1.13 -16.45 10.70
CA PRO A 10 2.39 -16.15 10.04
C PRO A 10 2.66 -17.19 8.93
N ALA A 11 2.60 -16.75 7.68
CA ALA A 11 3.08 -17.51 6.53
C ALA A 11 4.46 -16.98 6.12
N ARG A 12 5.40 -17.89 5.80
CA ARG A 12 6.64 -17.50 5.14
C ARG A 12 6.28 -16.96 3.76
N LEU A 13 6.45 -15.66 3.56
CA LEU A 13 6.45 -15.11 2.20
C LEU A 13 7.58 -15.82 1.43
N PRO A 14 7.35 -16.28 0.17
CA PRO A 14 8.42 -16.80 -0.66
C PRO A 14 9.54 -15.76 -0.69
N ASP A 15 10.79 -16.24 -0.66
CA ASP A 15 11.98 -15.39 -0.57
C ASP A 15 11.93 -14.34 -1.69
N LEU A 16 11.58 -13.10 -1.34
CA LEU A 16 11.45 -11.99 -2.27
C LEU A 16 12.84 -11.50 -2.64
N ARG A 17 13.16 -11.48 -3.94
CA ARG A 17 14.30 -10.72 -4.41
C ARG A 17 13.94 -9.23 -4.30
N LEU A 18 14.89 -8.38 -3.88
CA LEU A 18 14.64 -6.93 -3.74
C LEU A 18 14.06 -6.31 -5.03
N GLY A 19 14.45 -6.82 -6.21
CA GLY A 19 13.92 -6.36 -7.49
C GLY A 19 12.48 -6.76 -7.80
N GLU A 20 11.89 -7.72 -7.08
CA GLU A 20 10.50 -8.17 -7.25
C GLU A 20 9.53 -7.46 -6.28
N LEU A 21 10.06 -6.64 -5.36
CA LEU A 21 9.26 -5.96 -4.35
C LEU A 21 8.28 -4.94 -4.93
N PRO A 22 8.65 -4.08 -5.91
CA PRO A 22 7.73 -3.11 -6.49
C PRO A 22 6.48 -3.78 -7.07
N ASP A 23 6.67 -4.79 -7.94
CA ASP A 23 5.59 -5.56 -8.56
C ASP A 23 4.68 -6.22 -7.52
N ARG A 24 5.25 -6.64 -6.38
CA ARG A 24 4.47 -7.30 -5.33
C ARG A 24 3.69 -6.31 -4.47
N LEU A 25 4.22 -5.10 -4.26
CA LEU A 25 3.52 -4.02 -3.56
C LEU A 25 2.37 -3.47 -4.41
N GLU A 26 2.60 -3.29 -5.71
CA GLU A 26 1.55 -2.93 -6.68
C GLU A 26 0.40 -3.95 -6.66
N ARG A 27 0.69 -5.24 -6.52
CA ARG A 27 -0.37 -6.27 -6.41
C ARG A 27 -1.27 -6.13 -5.18
N PHE A 28 -0.77 -5.55 -4.09
CA PHE A 28 -1.63 -5.30 -2.92
C PHE A 28 -2.62 -4.17 -3.17
N ASP A 29 -2.25 -3.22 -4.03
CA ASP A 29 -3.11 -2.13 -4.47
C ASP A 29 -4.38 -2.62 -5.15
N THR A 30 -4.31 -3.72 -5.92
CA THR A 30 -5.44 -4.24 -6.70
C THR A 30 -6.11 -5.48 -6.09
N MET A 31 -5.90 -5.75 -4.79
CA MET A 31 -6.35 -7.00 -4.18
C MET A 31 -7.89 -7.12 -4.14
N PRO A 32 -8.49 -8.23 -4.64
CA PRO A 32 -9.94 -8.40 -4.65
C PRO A 32 -10.50 -8.75 -3.26
N GLY A 33 -11.80 -8.55 -3.08
CA GLY A 33 -12.52 -8.92 -1.84
C GLY A 33 -12.44 -7.89 -0.71
N ARG A 34 -11.82 -6.74 -0.94
CA ARG A 34 -11.84 -5.61 -0.02
C ARG A 34 -13.22 -4.94 -0.02
N ARG A 35 -13.74 -4.63 1.17
CA ARG A 35 -15.02 -3.90 1.34
C ARG A 35 -14.91 -2.43 0.96
N VAL A 36 -13.74 -1.85 1.17
CA VAL A 36 -13.35 -0.49 0.78
C VAL A 36 -11.91 -0.58 0.27
N ASP A 37 -11.64 0.10 -0.83
CA ASP A 37 -10.27 0.28 -1.28
C ASP A 37 -9.57 1.29 -0.37
N ASN A 38 -8.57 0.83 0.37
CA ASN A 38 -7.88 1.61 1.40
C ASN A 38 -6.36 1.45 1.34
N VAL A 39 -5.87 0.98 0.19
CA VAL A 39 -4.45 0.81 -0.09
C VAL A 39 -4.22 1.51 -1.41
N GLY A 40 -3.21 2.38 -1.43
CA GLY A 40 -2.73 3.08 -2.61
C GLY A 40 -1.25 2.74 -2.81
N PHE A 41 -0.81 2.64 -4.06
CA PHE A 41 0.60 2.45 -4.42
C PHE A 41 1.06 3.52 -5.41
N PHE A 42 2.25 4.06 -5.17
CA PHE A 42 2.97 4.87 -6.15
C PHE A 42 4.46 4.56 -6.09
N ALA A 43 5.11 4.60 -7.25
CA ALA A 43 6.53 4.39 -7.38
C ALA A 43 7.28 5.73 -7.44
N VAL A 44 8.46 5.77 -6.84
CA VAL A 44 9.42 6.88 -6.92
C VAL A 44 10.81 6.27 -7.04
N ASP A 45 11.63 6.80 -7.95
CA ASP A 45 12.99 6.32 -8.21
C ASP A 45 13.95 6.65 -7.05
N ASP A 46 13.93 7.90 -6.58
CA ASP A 46 14.68 8.35 -5.41
C ASP A 46 13.79 9.21 -4.50
N ILE A 47 13.37 8.62 -3.38
CA ILE A 47 12.50 9.28 -2.41
C ILE A 47 13.19 10.49 -1.75
N GLY A 48 14.52 10.51 -1.66
CA GLY A 48 15.28 11.62 -1.10
C GLY A 48 15.36 12.84 -2.04
N ALA A 49 15.03 12.65 -3.32
CA ALA A 49 14.99 13.72 -4.31
C ALA A 49 13.60 14.36 -4.45
N VAL A 50 12.55 13.75 -3.89
CA VAL A 50 11.18 14.27 -3.93
C VAL A 50 10.97 15.25 -2.77
N PRO A 51 10.52 16.49 -3.03
CA PRO A 51 10.17 17.41 -1.95
C PRO A 51 9.09 16.83 -1.04
N ASP A 52 9.23 17.00 0.27
CA ASP A 52 8.27 16.49 1.26
C ASP A 52 6.82 16.83 0.92
N THR A 53 6.53 18.06 0.49
CA THR A 53 5.17 18.48 0.13
C THR A 53 4.58 17.63 -1.00
N GLU A 54 5.38 17.35 -2.02
CA GLU A 54 4.96 16.50 -3.13
C GLU A 54 4.82 15.04 -2.69
N LEU A 55 5.69 14.56 -1.81
CA LEU A 55 5.58 13.23 -1.22
C LEU A 55 4.28 13.08 -0.42
N TYR A 56 3.93 14.08 0.39
CA TYR A 56 2.69 14.10 1.17
C TYR A 56 1.45 14.19 0.27
N ASP A 57 1.47 15.01 -0.77
CA ASP A 57 0.37 15.11 -1.74
C ASP A 57 0.12 13.77 -2.43
N ARG A 58 1.19 13.08 -2.86
CA ARG A 58 1.10 11.74 -3.47
C ARG A 58 0.57 10.71 -2.48
N LEU A 59 1.09 10.69 -1.25
CA LEU A 59 0.70 9.73 -0.20
C LEU A 59 -0.76 9.88 0.23
N LEU A 60 -1.28 11.11 0.26
CA LEU A 60 -2.63 11.41 0.74
C LEU A 60 -3.67 11.59 -0.37
N SER A 61 -3.26 11.44 -1.63
CA SER A 61 -4.10 11.70 -2.81
C SER A 61 -5.45 10.97 -2.78
N GLU A 62 -5.48 9.71 -2.32
CA GLU A 62 -6.70 8.89 -2.28
C GLU A 62 -7.44 8.91 -0.93
N PHE A 63 -6.82 9.49 0.10
CA PHE A 63 -7.38 9.47 1.45
C PHE A 63 -8.82 10.04 1.54
N PRO A 64 -9.17 11.15 0.84
CA PRO A 64 -10.55 11.63 0.83
C PRO A 64 -11.55 10.61 0.26
N ASP A 65 -11.17 9.88 -0.77
CA ASP A 65 -12.02 8.87 -1.41
C ASP A 65 -12.20 7.65 -0.50
N TRP A 66 -11.13 7.23 0.18
CA TRP A 66 -11.19 6.17 1.20
C TRP A 66 -12.16 6.54 2.32
N MET A 67 -12.08 7.77 2.85
CA MET A 67 -12.97 8.26 3.90
C MET A 67 -14.43 8.27 3.44
N ALA A 68 -14.71 8.72 2.21
CA ALA A 68 -16.05 8.71 1.65
C ALA A 68 -16.59 7.28 1.45
N ALA A 69 -15.76 6.36 0.95
CA ALA A 69 -16.12 4.96 0.78
C ALA A 69 -16.37 4.25 2.13
N ALA A 70 -15.52 4.49 3.14
CA ALA A 70 -15.67 3.93 4.48
C ALA A 70 -16.97 4.38 5.16
N ARG A 71 -17.35 5.65 5.02
CA ARG A 71 -18.64 6.17 5.50
C ARG A 71 -19.82 5.51 4.80
N ARG A 72 -19.80 5.42 3.46
CA ARG A 72 -20.86 4.74 2.69
C ARG A 72 -20.98 3.27 3.05
N ALA A 73 -19.85 2.63 3.35
CA ALA A 73 -19.81 1.25 3.80
C ALA A 73 -20.25 1.08 5.26
N GLY A 74 -20.41 2.14 6.06
CA GLY A 74 -20.76 2.04 7.48
C GLY A 74 -19.62 1.47 8.34
N ILE A 75 -18.38 1.78 7.99
CA ILE A 75 -17.17 1.40 8.75
C ILE A 75 -16.80 2.47 9.79
N LEU A 76 -17.14 3.74 9.50
CA LEU A 76 -16.86 4.93 10.31
C LEU A 76 -18.13 5.53 10.91
#